data_AF-X1QCF3-F1
#
_entry.id   AF-X1QCF3-F1
#
_cell.length_a   1.000
_cell.length_b   1.000
_cell.length_c   1.000
_cell.angle_alpha   90.00
_cell.angle_beta   90.00
_cell.angle_gamma   90.00
#
_symmetry.space_group_name_H-M   'P 1'
#
loop_
_entity.id
_entity.type
_entity.pdbx_description
1 polymer ?
#
loop_
_entity_poly.entity_id
_entity_poly.type
_entity_poly.pdbx_seq_one_letter_code
_entity_poly.pdbx_strand_id
1 'polypeptide(L)' 'NQGKNRSTRGRKWKLVYYEAYKSEQDARKREYHLKKSGQARRWLKERIKISLNLSKDS' A
#
# COMPACT_ATOMS: atom_id res chain seq x y z
N ASN A 1 14.50 6.02 -0.18
CA ASN A 1 14.87 4.99 -1.18
C ASN A 1 16.27 5.29 -1.70
N GLN A 2 17.30 4.50 -1.32
CA GLN A 2 18.71 4.77 -1.64
C GLN A 2 19.10 4.49 -3.11
N GLY A 3 18.13 4.35 -4.02
CA GLY A 3 18.39 4.11 -5.46
C GLY A 3 18.98 2.75 -5.82
N LYS A 4 19.17 1.84 -4.84
CA LYS A 4 19.84 0.55 -5.01
C LYS A 4 19.03 -0.49 -5.81
N ASN A 5 17.70 -0.37 -5.85
CA ASN A 5 16.83 -1.34 -6.51
C ASN A 5 16.21 -0.76 -7.79
N ARG A 6 16.40 -1.43 -8.93
CA ARG A 6 16.00 -0.96 -10.28
C ARG A 6 14.52 -0.55 -10.37
N SER A 7 13.64 -1.29 -9.70
CA SER A 7 12.19 -1.03 -9.71
C SER A 7 11.75 0.19 -8.91
N THR A 8 12.63 0.72 -8.05
CA THR A 8 12.34 1.84 -7.14
C THR A 8 13.27 3.04 -7.33
N ARG A 9 14.36 2.88 -8.09
CA ARG A 9 15.33 3.93 -8.43
C ARG A 9 14.62 5.06 -9.19
N GLY A 10 14.85 6.31 -8.76
CA GLY A 10 14.28 7.51 -9.38
C GLY A 10 12.83 7.83 -9.01
N ARG A 11 12.14 6.97 -8.25
CA ARG A 11 10.75 7.21 -7.82
C ARG A 11 10.71 7.80 -6.40
N LYS A 12 9.95 8.88 -6.21
CA LYS A 12 9.61 9.40 -4.88
C LYS A 12 8.40 8.62 -4.36
N TRP A 13 8.63 7.74 -3.39
CA TRP A 13 7.55 6.99 -2.74
C TRP A 13 7.03 7.79 -1.54
N LYS A 14 5.71 7.92 -1.44
CA LYS A 14 5.02 8.49 -0.28
C LYS A 14 4.31 7.37 0.47
N LEU A 15 4.53 7.28 1.78
CA LEU A 15 3.75 6.39 2.63
C LEU A 15 2.37 7.03 2.85
N VAL A 16 1.32 6.38 2.34
CA VAL A 16 -0.06 6.87 2.42
C VAL A 16 -0.90 6.10 3.44
N TYR A 17 -0.46 4.89 3.80
CA TYR A 17 -1.18 4.01 4.71
C TYR A 17 -0.24 2.91 5.23
N TYR A 18 -0.41 2.54 6.51
CA TYR A 18 0.18 1.35 7.10
C TYR A 18 -0.77 0.74 8.13
N GLU A 19 -0.66 -0.57 8.36
CA GLU A 19 -1.34 -1.28 9.45
C GLU A 19 -0.26 -1.84 10.38
N ALA A 20 -0.45 -1.67 11.69
CA ALA A 20 0.39 -2.29 12.70
C ALA A 20 -0.30 -3.55 13.25
N TYR A 21 0.47 -4.62 13.39
CA TYR A 21 0.02 -5.89 13.93
C TYR A 21 0.93 -6.33 15.07
N LYS A 22 0.34 -6.92 16.12
CA LYS A 22 1.11 -7.50 17.23
C LYS A 22 1.78 -8.83 16.84
N SER A 23 1.14 -9.60 15.96
CA SER A 23 1.65 -10.88 15.45
C SER A 23 2.17 -10.72 14.02
N GLU A 24 3.36 -11.25 13.76
CA GLU A 24 3.91 -11.31 12.41
C GLU A 24 3.04 -12.18 11.48
N GLN A 25 2.44 -13.25 12.00
CA GLN A 25 1.60 -14.14 11.18
C GLN A 25 0.38 -13.40 10.64
N ASP A 26 -0.22 -12.51 11.44
CA ASP A 26 -1.37 -11.71 11.01
C ASP A 26 -0.97 -10.68 9.96
N ALA A 27 0.19 -10.03 10.15
CA ALA A 27 0.75 -9.11 9.16
C ALA A 27 1.01 -9.81 7.81
N ARG A 28 1.61 -11.02 7.83
CA ARG A 28 1.87 -11.80 6.61
C ARG A 28 0.59 -12.28 5.93
N LYS A 29 -0.40 -12.74 6.70
CA LYS A 29 -1.72 -13.12 6.14
C LYS A 29 -2.40 -11.93 5.49
N ARG A 30 -2.38 -10.76 6.14
CA ARG A 30 -2.90 -9.51 5.58
C ARG A 30 -2.20 -9.12 4.28
N GLU A 31 -0.87 -9.15 4.27
CA GLU A 31 -0.05 -8.84 3.11
C GLU A 31 -0.36 -9.80 1.94
N TYR A 32 -0.44 -11.10 2.21
CA TYR A 32 -0.79 -12.11 1.21
C TYR A 32 -2.16 -11.82 0.59
N HIS A 33 -3.18 -11.55 1.41
CA HIS A 33 -4.51 -11.20 0.92
C HIS A 33 -4.49 -9.94 0.05
N LEU A 34 -3.75 -8.89 0.43
CA LEU A 34 -3.61 -7.69 -0.40
C LEU A 34 -2.90 -7.95 -1.72
N LYS A 35 -1.85 -8.79 -1.73
CA LYS A 35 -1.10 -9.10 -2.95
C LYS A 35 -1.91 -9.98 -3.90
N LYS A 36 -2.66 -10.96 -3.39
CA LYS A 36 -3.37 -11.94 -4.21
C LYS A 36 -4.78 -11.54 -4.62
N SER A 37 -5.52 -10.80 -3.78
CA SER A 37 -6.91 -10.44 -4.05
C SER A 37 -7.06 -9.01 -4.57
N GLY A 38 -7.59 -8.88 -5.78
CA GLY A 38 -7.99 -7.58 -6.34
C GLY A 38 -9.07 -6.87 -5.52
N GLN A 39 -10.04 -7.63 -4.99
CA GLN A 39 -11.12 -7.11 -4.16
C GLN A 39 -10.61 -6.56 -2.83
N ALA A 40 -9.66 -7.26 -2.19
CA ALA A 40 -9.05 -6.78 -0.95
C ALA A 40 -8.33 -5.43 -1.15
N ARG A 41 -7.66 -5.24 -2.30
CA ARG A 41 -7.04 -3.95 -2.64
C ARG A 41 -8.09 -2.87 -2.91
N ARG A 42 -9.18 -3.21 -3.61
CA ARG A 42 -10.27 -2.26 -3.87
C ARG A 42 -10.86 -1.75 -2.57
N TRP A 43 -11.22 -2.64 -1.66
CA TRP A 43 -11.77 -2.26 -0.36
C TRP A 43 -10.80 -1.46 0.50
N LEU A 44 -9.50 -1.81 0.47
CA LEU A 44 -8.50 -1.00 1.14
C LEU A 44 -8.49 0.43 0.57
N LYS A 45 -8.41 0.57 -0.76
CA LYS A 45 -8.40 1.89 -1.42
C LYS A 45 -9.64 2.72 -1.10
N GLU A 46 -10.83 2.11 -1.08
CA GLU A 46 -12.05 2.80 -0.67
C GLU A 46 -11.98 3.27 0.78
N ARG A 47 -11.49 2.43 1.70
CA ARG A 47 -11.32 2.80 3.11
C ARG A 47 -10.37 3.98 3.30
N ILE A 48 -9.31 4.07 2.50
CA ILE A 48 -8.29 5.12 2.58
C ILE A 48 -8.44 6.17 1.48
N LYS A 49 -9.63 6.30 0.88
CA LYS A 49 -9.87 7.14 -0.31
C LYS A 49 -9.48 8.60 -0.10
N ILE A 50 -9.75 9.14 1.10
CA ILE A 50 -9.38 10.51 1.49
C ILE A 50 -7.85 10.63 1.58
N SER A 51 -7.18 9.70 2.27
CA SER A 51 -5.71 9.71 2.39
C SER A 51 -5.00 9.50 1.06
N LEU A 52 -5.65 8.81 0.11
CA LEU A 52 -5.14 8.63 -1.24
C LEU A 52 -5.28 9.88 -2.09
N ASN A 53 -6.09 10.88 -1.70
CA ASN A 53 -6.42 12.06 -2.48
C ASN A 53 -6.38 11.74 -3.98
N LEU A 54 -7.29 10.89 -4.43
CA LEU A 54 -7.64 10.82 -5.85
C LEU A 54 -8.39 12.12 -6.23
N SER A 55 -7.81 13.28 -5.93
CA SER A 55 -8.02 14.44 -6.76
C SER A 55 -7.54 14.01 -8.13
N LYS A 56 -8.45 13.98 -9.08
CA LYS A 56 -8.05 14.24 -10.46
C LYS A 56 -7.44 15.63 -10.42
N ASP A 57 -6.14 15.69 -10.16
CA ASP A 57 -5.37 16.89 -10.49
C ASP A 57 -5.59 17.07 -12.00
N SER A 58 -6.14 18.24 -12.31
CA SER A 58 -6.62 18.69 -13.61
C SER A 58 -5.58 18.58 -14.72
#